data_AF-A0A3E1NV85-F1
#
_entry.id   AF-A0A3E1NV85-F1
#
_cell.length_a   1.000
_cell.length_b   1.000
_cell.length_c   1.000
_cell.angle_alpha   90.00
_cell.angle_beta   90.00
_cell.angle_gamma   90.00
#
_symmetry.space_group_name_H-M   'P 1'
#
loop_
_entity.id
_entity.type
_entity.pdbx_description
1 polymer ?
#
loop_
_entity_poly.entity_id
_entity_poly.type
_entity_poly.pdbx_seq_one_letter_code
_entity_poly.pdbx_strand_id
1 'polypeptide(L)'
;MKKTVLVALFGGILTIHHANAQFGKMTDKIKPSAGKIKDAAAQGQHATEQVQDVKNTSGEDISKVNPHPAKTAIFFSKGKPGTAFSTDFSEGDYIYAHIVFPKPIKEYVTDNILTFDVAYKEEGSDDYSVNYVKVDVSKVNQENKELDFDVLAKPADATTVYADRMQSPALIGMVMRLSQPGVKTEFNWKIEGLQGSFYLTMKSMKGFADFIQPIQKKANDFAQEDDAMKAELPEEFSRSSYAFADPQLSKANIIKYLPANIEILKFVVGPGDDYKVMKNELGVIVYKQTARYIMAAYKDKKTGNCYYDNIIFERPYEGNGKYGSLKVRTNGERIDCAKIK
;
A
#
# COMPACT_ATOMS: atom_id res chain seq x y z
N MET A 1 -34.99 -19.29 -47.15
CA MET A 1 -35.37 -20.55 -46.47
C MET A 1 -34.20 -21.04 -45.61
N LYS A 2 -34.48 -21.36 -44.33
CA LYS A 2 -33.70 -22.15 -43.34
C LYS A 2 -32.31 -21.61 -42.93
N LYS A 3 -32.19 -20.97 -41.74
CA LYS A 3 -31.82 -21.53 -40.40
C LYS A 3 -30.44 -22.24 -40.44
N THR A 4 -29.44 -21.89 -39.64
CA THR A 4 -29.40 -22.08 -38.18
C THR A 4 -28.23 -21.29 -37.54
N VAL A 5 -28.44 -20.85 -36.30
CA VAL A 5 -27.51 -20.25 -35.35
C VAL A 5 -26.39 -21.24 -34.94
N LEU A 6 -25.16 -20.77 -34.73
CA LEU A 6 -24.26 -21.37 -33.74
C LEU A 6 -23.39 -20.31 -33.06
N VAL A 7 -23.42 -20.35 -31.74
CA VAL A 7 -22.61 -19.61 -30.77
C VAL A 7 -21.42 -20.49 -30.35
N ALA A 8 -20.22 -19.90 -30.30
CA ALA A 8 -19.05 -20.34 -29.53
C ALA A 8 -18.10 -19.11 -29.48
N LEU A 9 -17.76 -18.43 -28.39
CA LEU A 9 -17.33 -18.75 -27.02
C LEU A 9 -15.97 -19.47 -26.92
N PHE A 10 -15.05 -18.75 -26.26
CA PHE A 10 -13.72 -19.08 -25.73
C PHE A 10 -12.46 -18.89 -26.59
N GLY A 11 -11.48 -18.17 -26.01
CA GLY A 11 -10.07 -18.36 -26.31
C GLY A 11 -9.15 -17.13 -26.25
N GLY A 12 -9.17 -16.35 -25.16
CA GLY A 12 -8.27 -15.18 -25.01
C GLY A 12 -7.86 -14.93 -23.57
N ILE A 13 -7.30 -15.95 -22.90
CA ILE A 13 -6.68 -15.81 -21.58
C ILE A 13 -5.32 -15.12 -21.79
N LEU A 14 -5.26 -13.81 -21.53
CA LEU A 14 -4.01 -13.13 -21.19
C LEU A 14 -3.80 -13.28 -19.68
N THR A 15 -3.05 -14.30 -19.27
CA THR A 15 -2.52 -14.41 -17.90
C THR A 15 -1.52 -13.29 -17.65
N ILE A 16 -1.92 -12.27 -16.89
CA ILE A 16 -1.00 -11.44 -16.12
C ILE A 16 -1.05 -11.99 -14.68
N HIS A 17 0.04 -12.64 -14.29
CA HIS A 17 0.41 -13.08 -12.94
C HIS A 17 1.85 -12.56 -12.80
N HIS A 18 2.31 -11.83 -11.78
CA HIS A 18 1.86 -11.63 -10.40
C HIS A 18 2.30 -10.26 -9.88
N ALA A 19 1.45 -9.61 -9.09
CA ALA A 19 1.82 -8.78 -7.93
C ALA A 19 0.54 -8.52 -7.11
N ASN A 20 -0.01 -9.58 -6.52
CA ASN A 20 -1.07 -9.51 -5.49
C ASN A 20 -1.12 -10.87 -4.79
N ALA A 21 -0.24 -11.06 -3.81
CA ALA A 21 -0.22 -12.25 -2.97
C ALA A 21 0.12 -11.86 -1.53
N GLN A 22 -0.70 -10.99 -0.94
CA GLN A 22 -0.78 -10.86 0.51
C GLN A 22 -2.09 -10.17 0.89
N PHE A 23 -3.24 -10.77 0.62
CA PHE A 23 -4.54 -10.52 1.28
C PHE A 23 -5.57 -11.44 0.62
N GLY A 24 -5.64 -12.68 1.09
CA GLY A 24 -6.57 -13.66 0.52
C GLY A 24 -6.29 -15.06 1.02
N LYS A 25 -6.64 -15.33 2.28
CA LYS A 25 -6.95 -16.66 2.84
C LYS A 25 -7.32 -16.52 4.31
N MET A 26 -8.54 -16.05 4.58
CA MET A 26 -9.23 -16.33 5.85
C MET A 26 -10.73 -16.13 5.67
N THR A 27 -11.32 -16.94 4.79
CA THR A 27 -12.75 -17.23 4.83
C THR A 27 -12.92 -18.65 4.31
N ASP A 28 -12.96 -19.61 5.21
CA ASP A 28 -13.95 -20.68 5.12
C ASP A 28 -14.01 -21.48 6.42
N LYS A 29 -15.27 -21.75 6.81
CA LYS A 29 -15.77 -22.49 7.99
C LYS A 29 -15.94 -21.65 9.25
N ILE A 30 -17.16 -21.16 9.44
CA ILE A 30 -18.11 -21.69 10.45
C ILE A 30 -19.54 -21.37 9.96
N LYS A 31 -20.34 -22.42 9.73
CA LYS A 31 -21.81 -22.34 9.62
C LYS A 31 -22.40 -22.24 11.04
N PRO A 32 -23.51 -21.54 11.26
CA PRO A 32 -24.16 -21.49 12.57
C PRO A 32 -24.91 -22.80 12.82
N SER A 33 -24.74 -23.39 14.01
CA SER A 33 -25.58 -24.49 14.50
C SER A 33 -26.05 -24.12 15.91
N ALA A 34 -27.36 -24.02 16.06
CA ALA A 34 -28.04 -23.84 17.33
C ALA A 34 -27.98 -25.13 18.17
N GLY A 35 -27.80 -25.01 19.50
CA GLY A 35 -28.06 -26.12 20.42
C GLY A 35 -27.26 -26.13 21.74
N LYS A 36 -27.86 -25.56 22.79
CA LYS A 36 -27.93 -26.05 24.20
C LYS A 36 -26.67 -26.57 24.95
N ILE A 37 -26.38 -25.84 26.05
CA ILE A 37 -26.30 -26.29 27.46
C ILE A 37 -24.95 -26.78 28.07
N LYS A 38 -24.65 -26.14 29.22
CA LYS A 38 -23.97 -26.55 30.50
C LYS A 38 -22.48 -26.30 30.75
N ASP A 39 -22.27 -25.40 31.72
CA ASP A 39 -21.48 -25.48 32.97
C ASP A 39 -20.05 -26.03 32.96
N ALA A 40 -19.11 -25.14 33.32
CA ALA A 40 -18.14 -25.28 34.43
C ALA A 40 -17.27 -24.00 34.44
N ALA A 41 -17.51 -23.04 35.33
CA ALA A 41 -17.02 -22.98 36.71
C ALA A 41 -15.48 -22.82 36.83
N ALA A 42 -15.09 -21.60 37.26
CA ALA A 42 -14.24 -21.32 38.41
C ALA A 42 -12.96 -20.49 38.15
N GLN A 43 -12.80 -19.53 39.08
CA GLN A 43 -11.61 -18.73 39.45
C GLN A 43 -11.32 -17.48 38.60
N GLY A 44 -11.38 -16.26 39.11
CA GLY A 44 -11.69 -15.68 40.43
C GLY A 44 -11.77 -14.16 40.24
N GLN A 45 -12.87 -13.50 40.59
CA GLN A 45 -13.04 -12.74 41.84
C GLN A 45 -11.86 -11.82 42.20
N HIS A 46 -12.03 -10.51 42.03
CA HIS A 46 -12.47 -9.67 43.16
C HIS A 46 -13.02 -8.29 42.72
N ALA A 47 -14.21 -7.99 43.26
CA ALA A 47 -14.77 -6.72 43.74
C ALA A 47 -14.82 -5.53 42.77
N THR A 48 -15.94 -5.01 42.24
CA THR A 48 -17.32 -4.76 42.75
C THR A 48 -17.41 -3.91 44.01
N GLU A 49 -17.91 -2.67 43.86
CA GLU A 49 -18.92 -2.04 44.73
C GLU A 49 -19.54 -0.83 43.99
N GLN A 50 -20.79 -0.97 43.52
CA GLN A 50 -22.06 -0.50 44.11
C GLN A 50 -22.44 0.92 43.63
N VAL A 51 -23.43 1.11 42.72
CA VAL A 51 -24.91 1.06 42.91
C VAL A 51 -25.36 2.28 43.76
N GLN A 52 -26.23 3.22 43.33
CA GLN A 52 -27.64 3.06 42.94
C GLN A 52 -28.28 4.40 42.46
N ASP A 53 -29.29 4.25 41.59
CA ASP A 53 -30.48 5.08 41.25
C ASP A 53 -30.71 6.51 41.82
N VAL A 54 -31.27 7.42 40.99
CA VAL A 54 -32.71 7.82 40.97
C VAL A 54 -32.98 9.05 40.04
N LYS A 55 -33.95 8.87 39.13
CA LYS A 55 -34.94 9.77 38.46
C LYS A 55 -34.72 11.29 38.29
N ASN A 56 -34.95 11.71 37.03
CA ASN A 56 -35.67 12.90 36.53
C ASN A 56 -35.71 14.18 37.39
N THR A 57 -35.05 15.25 36.95
CA THR A 57 -35.72 16.52 36.58
C THR A 57 -34.75 17.47 35.83
N SER A 58 -35.36 18.34 35.02
CA SER A 58 -34.88 19.50 34.27
C SER A 58 -33.83 20.42 34.93
N GLY A 59 -32.97 21.01 34.09
CA GLY A 59 -32.37 22.34 34.29
C GLY A 59 -30.94 22.36 34.87
N GLU A 60 -29.99 22.80 34.02
CA GLU A 60 -28.68 23.44 34.29
C GLU A 60 -27.80 22.94 35.46
N ASP A 61 -26.59 22.46 35.13
CA ASP A 61 -25.31 23.15 35.47
C ASP A 61 -24.13 22.40 34.81
N ILE A 62 -23.61 22.92 33.70
CA ILE A 62 -22.42 22.38 33.02
C ILE A 62 -21.19 23.05 33.62
N SER A 63 -20.79 22.61 34.82
CA SER A 63 -19.51 23.02 35.37
C SER A 63 -18.92 21.94 36.27
N LYS A 64 -18.18 21.01 35.63
CA LYS A 64 -16.97 20.28 36.10
C LYS A 64 -16.97 18.81 35.66
N VAL A 65 -16.43 18.55 34.46
CA VAL A 65 -15.79 17.26 34.12
C VAL A 65 -14.60 17.56 33.20
N ASN A 66 -13.40 17.12 33.62
CA ASN A 66 -12.12 17.04 32.90
C ASN A 66 -11.63 18.25 32.06
N PRO A 67 -10.55 18.94 32.47
CA PRO A 67 -10.02 20.08 31.75
C PRO A 67 -9.03 19.58 30.70
N HIS A 68 -9.45 19.45 29.45
CA HIS A 68 -8.69 19.88 28.27
C HIS A 68 -9.72 19.91 27.11
N PRO A 69 -10.31 21.07 26.79
CA PRO A 69 -11.03 21.19 25.53
C PRO A 69 -10.00 20.98 24.43
N ALA A 70 -10.12 19.87 23.72
CA ALA A 70 -9.26 19.60 22.58
C ALA A 70 -9.44 20.74 21.57
N LYS A 71 -8.35 21.45 21.28
CA LYS A 71 -8.41 22.61 20.38
C LYS A 71 -8.65 22.09 18.98
N THR A 72 -9.83 22.33 18.42
CA THR A 72 -10.07 22.10 17.01
C THR A 72 -9.13 22.99 16.21
N ALA A 73 -8.19 22.36 15.53
CA ALA A 73 -7.13 23.02 14.78
C ALA A 73 -6.91 22.38 13.40
N ILE A 74 -7.64 21.30 13.11
CA ILE A 74 -7.65 20.63 11.81
C ILE A 74 -9.03 20.88 11.20
N PHE A 75 -9.03 21.54 10.04
CA PHE A 75 -10.22 21.89 9.28
C PHE A 75 -10.21 21.16 7.94
N PHE A 76 -11.37 20.79 7.43
CA PHE A 76 -11.48 20.05 6.16
C PHE A 76 -12.24 20.87 5.12
N SER A 77 -11.89 20.77 3.85
CA SER A 77 -12.52 21.51 2.75
C SER A 77 -12.67 20.64 1.49
N LYS A 78 -13.55 21.07 0.58
CA LYS A 78 -13.75 20.43 -0.74
C LYS A 78 -12.79 20.91 -1.83
N GLY A 79 -11.96 21.91 -1.54
CA GLY A 79 -11.04 22.52 -2.50
C GLY A 79 -9.78 23.10 -1.86
N LYS A 80 -8.75 23.32 -2.70
CA LYS A 80 -7.48 23.96 -2.33
C LYS A 80 -7.45 25.46 -2.70
N PRO A 81 -6.82 26.32 -1.88
CA PRO A 81 -6.57 26.13 -0.46
C PRO A 81 -7.91 26.13 0.31
N GLY A 82 -7.94 25.64 1.56
CA GLY A 82 -9.17 25.46 2.34
C GLY A 82 -9.90 26.78 2.68
N THR A 83 -10.59 27.37 1.71
CA THR A 83 -11.27 28.67 1.85
C THR A 83 -12.69 28.54 2.40
N ALA A 84 -13.30 27.36 2.28
CA ALA A 84 -14.61 27.03 2.82
C ALA A 84 -14.56 25.66 3.47
N PHE A 85 -14.58 25.65 4.81
CA PHE A 85 -14.49 24.42 5.58
C PHE A 85 -15.86 23.71 5.67
N SER A 86 -15.82 22.39 5.68
CA SER A 86 -16.97 21.50 5.82
C SER A 86 -16.64 20.38 6.80
N THR A 87 -17.66 19.95 7.54
CA THR A 87 -17.64 18.70 8.31
C THR A 87 -18.38 17.59 7.61
N ASP A 88 -19.11 17.86 6.52
CA ASP A 88 -19.92 16.88 5.80
C ASP A 88 -19.45 16.73 4.35
N PHE A 89 -19.17 15.49 3.98
CA PHE A 89 -18.69 15.08 2.66
C PHE A 89 -19.49 13.88 2.17
N SER A 90 -19.50 13.71 0.85
CA SER A 90 -20.27 12.68 0.16
C SER A 90 -19.44 12.04 -0.95
N GLU A 91 -19.92 10.90 -1.46
CA GLU A 91 -19.33 10.24 -2.62
C GLU A 91 -19.04 11.22 -3.77
N GLY A 92 -17.77 11.27 -4.19
CA GLY A 92 -17.28 12.16 -5.26
C GLY A 92 -16.68 13.48 -4.78
N ASP A 93 -16.84 13.83 -3.49
CA ASP A 93 -16.15 14.96 -2.90
C ASP A 93 -14.66 14.66 -2.71
N TYR A 94 -13.82 15.64 -3.06
CA TYR A 94 -12.43 15.65 -2.66
C TYR A 94 -12.31 16.27 -1.26
N ILE A 95 -11.33 15.82 -0.48
CA ILE A 95 -11.13 16.25 0.89
C ILE A 95 -9.70 16.73 1.06
N TYR A 96 -9.56 17.98 1.47
CA TYR A 96 -8.29 18.61 1.81
C TYR A 96 -8.35 19.04 3.25
N ALA A 97 -7.22 18.97 3.96
CA ALA A 97 -7.13 19.38 5.34
C ALA A 97 -6.20 20.58 5.48
N HIS A 98 -6.60 21.51 6.35
CA HIS A 98 -5.86 22.69 6.74
C HIS A 98 -5.64 22.63 8.26
N ILE A 99 -4.39 22.68 8.69
CA ILE A 99 -4.04 22.65 10.12
C ILE A 99 -3.47 24.01 10.52
N VAL A 100 -3.94 24.53 11.66
CA VAL A 100 -3.37 25.71 12.32
C VAL A 100 -2.69 25.28 13.62
N PHE A 101 -1.37 25.20 13.61
CA PHE A 101 -0.56 24.79 14.75
C PHE A 101 -0.34 25.95 15.74
N PRO A 102 -0.44 25.70 17.07
CA PRO A 102 -0.06 26.68 18.08
C PRO A 102 1.41 27.12 18.01
N LYS A 103 2.29 26.18 17.68
CA LYS A 103 3.74 26.36 17.51
C LYS A 103 4.16 26.04 16.07
N PRO A 104 5.38 26.41 15.64
CA PRO A 104 5.89 26.01 14.32
C PRO A 104 5.78 24.50 14.09
N ILE A 105 5.53 24.09 12.85
CA ILE A 105 5.32 22.69 12.45
C ILE A 105 6.46 21.79 12.94
N LYS A 106 7.71 22.25 12.91
CA LYS A 106 8.87 21.47 13.37
C LYS A 106 8.76 20.89 14.79
N GLU A 107 7.95 21.50 15.65
CA GLU A 107 7.71 21.05 17.03
C GLU A 107 6.81 19.80 17.11
N TYR A 108 6.16 19.43 16.00
CA TYR A 108 5.24 18.30 15.87
C TYR A 108 5.82 17.18 15.00
N VAL A 109 7.02 17.38 14.47
CA VAL A 109 7.65 16.55 13.45
C VAL A 109 8.79 15.73 14.05
N THR A 110 8.86 14.45 13.71
CA THR A 110 10.03 13.59 13.99
C THR A 110 10.59 13.08 12.68
N ASP A 111 11.87 13.31 12.40
CA ASP A 111 12.54 12.89 11.15
C ASP A 111 11.81 13.34 9.87
N ASN A 112 11.31 14.58 9.84
CA ASN A 112 10.46 15.13 8.77
C ASN A 112 9.09 14.46 8.61
N ILE A 113 8.64 13.66 9.57
CA ILE A 113 7.34 13.00 9.53
C ILE A 113 6.37 13.59 10.56
N LEU A 114 5.17 13.95 10.11
CA LEU A 114 3.99 14.16 10.96
C LEU A 114 3.21 12.84 11.08
N THR A 115 2.87 12.44 12.30
CA THR A 115 2.04 11.24 12.54
C THR A 115 0.70 11.66 13.14
N PHE A 116 -0.40 11.20 12.55
CA PHE A 116 -1.75 11.41 13.01
C PHE A 116 -2.35 10.09 13.51
N ASP A 117 -3.14 10.18 14.58
CA ASP A 117 -4.09 9.15 14.94
C ASP A 117 -5.39 9.43 14.18
N VAL A 118 -5.89 8.45 13.43
CA VAL A 118 -7.15 8.54 12.71
C VAL A 118 -8.09 7.46 13.20
N ALA A 119 -9.05 7.88 14.01
CA ALA A 119 -10.14 7.05 14.48
C ALA A 119 -11.32 7.16 13.51
N TYR A 120 -12.07 6.07 13.35
CA TYR A 120 -13.32 6.08 12.60
C TYR A 120 -14.41 5.33 13.33
N LYS A 121 -15.66 5.74 13.12
CA LYS A 121 -16.86 5.08 13.62
C LYS A 121 -18.07 5.37 12.74
N GLU A 122 -19.03 4.47 12.74
CA GLU A 122 -20.36 4.73 12.16
C GLU A 122 -21.11 5.74 13.05
N GLU A 123 -21.94 6.59 12.44
CA GLU A 123 -22.78 7.52 13.19
C GLU A 123 -23.67 6.76 14.19
N GLY A 124 -23.52 7.08 15.47
CA GLY A 124 -24.26 6.41 16.57
C GLY A 124 -23.59 5.15 17.15
N SER A 125 -22.40 4.77 16.69
CA SER A 125 -21.60 3.69 17.30
C SER A 125 -20.64 4.21 18.37
N ASP A 126 -20.36 3.38 19.39
CA ASP A 126 -19.34 3.63 20.43
C ASP A 126 -18.00 2.94 20.13
N ASP A 127 -17.97 2.00 19.18
CA ASP A 127 -16.76 1.27 18.80
C ASP A 127 -15.90 2.12 17.87
N TYR A 128 -14.64 2.33 18.26
CA TYR A 128 -13.64 3.02 17.46
C TYR A 128 -12.52 2.06 17.05
N SER A 129 -12.01 2.27 15.85
CA SER A 129 -10.77 1.65 15.39
C SER A 129 -9.82 2.76 14.97
N VAL A 130 -8.56 2.65 15.38
CA VAL A 130 -7.54 3.69 15.17
C VAL A 130 -6.50 3.19 14.19
N ASN A 131 -6.21 4.00 13.18
CA ASN A 131 -5.07 3.83 12.30
C ASN A 131 -4.11 5.00 12.47
N TYR A 132 -2.86 4.80 12.08
CA TYR A 132 -1.85 5.85 12.09
C TYR A 132 -1.66 6.36 10.68
N VAL A 133 -1.64 7.69 10.50
CA VAL A 133 -1.38 8.36 9.23
C VAL A 133 -0.05 9.09 9.29
N LYS A 134 0.89 8.80 8.39
CA LYS A 134 2.20 9.46 8.37
C LYS A 134 2.38 10.30 7.12
N VAL A 135 2.72 11.57 7.28
CA VAL A 135 2.93 12.54 6.20
C VAL A 135 4.38 13.00 6.21
N ASP A 136 5.06 12.93 5.07
CA ASP A 136 6.39 13.51 4.88
C ASP A 136 6.27 15.01 4.62
N VAL A 137 6.87 15.80 5.50
CA VAL A 137 6.90 17.27 5.46
C VAL A 137 8.30 17.82 5.20
N SER A 138 9.20 17.03 4.61
CA SER A 138 10.56 17.44 4.23
C SER A 138 10.59 18.62 3.25
N LYS A 139 9.55 18.75 2.41
CA LYS A 139 9.40 19.84 1.42
C LYS A 139 8.57 21.02 1.92
N VAL A 140 8.04 20.95 3.14
CA VAL A 140 7.23 22.03 3.74
C VAL A 140 8.14 23.00 4.48
N ASN A 141 7.78 24.28 4.50
CA ASN A 141 8.41 25.24 5.42
C ASN A 141 7.97 24.95 6.87
N GLN A 142 8.78 24.19 7.61
CA GLN A 142 8.44 23.75 8.97
C GLN A 142 8.51 24.87 10.03
N GLU A 143 8.96 26.07 9.65
CA GLU A 143 8.87 27.28 10.50
C GLU A 143 7.46 27.90 10.48
N ASN A 144 6.63 27.56 9.50
CA ASN A 144 5.24 27.99 9.45
C ASN A 144 4.39 27.35 10.55
N LYS A 145 3.23 27.96 10.80
CA LYS A 145 2.20 27.44 11.71
C LYS A 145 0.99 26.86 10.98
N GLU A 146 1.03 26.79 9.67
CA GLU A 146 -0.08 26.34 8.85
C GLU A 146 0.39 25.26 7.87
N LEU A 147 -0.38 24.19 7.76
CA LEU A 147 -0.14 23.10 6.82
C LEU A 147 -1.43 22.74 6.09
N ASP A 148 -1.39 22.80 4.77
CA ASP A 148 -2.38 22.15 3.92
C ASP A 148 -1.88 20.77 3.51
N PHE A 149 -2.72 19.75 3.60
CA PHE A 149 -2.41 18.42 3.09
C PHE A 149 -3.64 17.73 2.49
N ASP A 150 -3.37 16.73 1.67
CA ASP A 150 -4.38 15.95 0.97
C ASP A 150 -4.93 14.87 1.91
N VAL A 151 -6.25 14.74 2.02
CA VAL A 151 -6.89 13.57 2.65
C VAL A 151 -7.40 12.65 1.56
N LEU A 152 -8.16 13.23 0.63
CA LEU A 152 -8.69 12.59 -0.57
C LEU A 152 -8.64 13.57 -1.74
N ALA A 153 -7.43 13.81 -2.27
CA ALA A 153 -7.23 14.80 -3.32
C ALA A 153 -7.66 14.30 -4.71
N LYS A 154 -8.04 15.25 -5.57
CA LYS A 154 -8.18 14.98 -7.00
C LYS A 154 -6.85 14.49 -7.57
N PRO A 155 -6.82 13.45 -8.44
CA PRO A 155 -5.57 12.88 -8.94
C PRO A 155 -4.63 13.93 -9.54
N ALA A 156 -5.13 14.88 -10.34
CA ALA A 156 -4.29 15.92 -10.93
C ALA A 156 -3.61 16.83 -9.88
N ASP A 157 -4.26 17.02 -8.72
CA ASP A 157 -3.93 18.06 -7.74
C ASP A 157 -3.25 17.49 -6.47
N ALA A 158 -3.07 16.17 -6.40
CA ALA A 158 -2.39 15.49 -5.29
C ALA A 158 -0.90 15.85 -5.23
N THR A 159 -0.47 16.34 -4.06
CA THR A 159 0.88 16.86 -3.77
C THR A 159 1.49 16.27 -2.50
N THR A 160 0.69 15.68 -1.61
CA THR A 160 1.13 15.17 -0.31
C THR A 160 1.87 13.84 -0.46
N VAL A 161 3.05 13.75 0.15
CA VAL A 161 3.83 12.51 0.25
C VAL A 161 3.53 11.86 1.60
N TYR A 162 3.15 10.58 1.61
CA TYR A 162 2.90 9.82 2.83
C TYR A 162 4.12 8.95 3.15
N ALA A 163 4.45 8.85 4.44
CA ALA A 163 5.70 8.23 4.88
C ALA A 163 5.62 6.70 5.06
N ASP A 164 6.79 6.09 5.18
CA ASP A 164 7.06 4.65 5.12
C ASP A 164 6.07 3.74 5.86
N ARG A 165 5.75 2.60 5.22
CA ARG A 165 4.72 1.59 5.56
C ARG A 165 3.26 2.01 5.42
N MET A 166 2.99 3.28 5.17
CA MET A 166 1.69 3.68 4.65
C MET A 166 1.78 3.86 3.16
N GLN A 167 1.42 2.79 2.45
CA GLN A 167 0.95 2.99 1.10
C GLN A 167 -0.18 4.03 1.20
N SER A 168 -0.17 5.11 0.43
CA SER A 168 -1.33 5.99 0.31
C SER A 168 -2.65 5.22 -0.05
N PRO A 169 -2.60 4.00 -0.64
CA PRO A 169 -3.65 2.97 -0.52
C PRO A 169 -4.25 2.65 0.85
N ALA A 170 -3.57 2.89 1.97
CA ALA A 170 -3.99 2.52 3.31
C ALA A 170 -4.94 3.56 3.90
N LEU A 171 -4.77 4.85 3.64
CA LEU A 171 -5.74 5.88 4.07
C LEU A 171 -7.02 5.79 3.26
N ILE A 172 -6.85 5.73 1.94
CA ILE A 172 -7.92 5.57 0.97
C ILE A 172 -8.61 4.20 1.12
N GLY A 173 -7.83 3.14 1.30
CA GLY A 173 -8.30 1.78 1.55
C GLY A 173 -8.95 1.60 2.92
N MET A 174 -8.51 2.36 3.94
CA MET A 174 -9.20 2.47 5.22
C MET A 174 -10.60 3.07 5.01
N VAL A 175 -10.69 4.24 4.38
CA VAL A 175 -11.98 4.86 4.06
C VAL A 175 -12.87 3.90 3.23
N MET A 176 -12.30 3.19 2.24
CA MET A 176 -13.01 2.20 1.40
C MET A 176 -13.48 0.95 2.14
N ARG A 177 -12.65 0.38 3.02
CA ARG A 177 -12.96 -0.88 3.72
C ARG A 177 -14.07 -0.68 4.75
N LEU A 178 -14.29 0.55 5.19
CA LEU A 178 -15.04 0.85 6.41
C LEU A 178 -16.30 1.67 6.16
N SER A 179 -16.44 2.25 4.96
CA SER A 179 -17.66 2.96 4.58
C SER A 179 -18.68 1.99 4.00
N GLN A 180 -19.81 1.82 4.70
CA GLN A 180 -20.96 1.09 4.17
C GLN A 180 -21.81 2.02 3.29
N PRO A 181 -22.32 1.54 2.12
CA PRO A 181 -23.27 2.32 1.32
C PRO A 181 -24.47 2.79 2.13
N GLY A 182 -24.78 4.08 2.07
CA GLY A 182 -25.88 4.72 2.79
C GLY A 182 -25.59 5.06 4.25
N VAL A 183 -24.41 4.71 4.78
CA VAL A 183 -24.04 4.99 6.18
C VAL A 183 -23.14 6.21 6.24
N LYS A 184 -23.46 7.12 7.18
CA LYS A 184 -22.64 8.27 7.52
C LYS A 184 -21.53 7.81 8.47
N THR A 185 -20.28 7.97 8.06
CA THR A 185 -19.10 7.53 8.82
C THR A 185 -18.32 8.74 9.31
N GLU A 186 -18.00 8.81 10.59
CA GLU A 186 -17.15 9.84 11.18
C GLU A 186 -15.68 9.42 11.10
N PHE A 187 -14.82 10.37 10.70
CA PHE A 187 -13.37 10.26 10.78
C PHE A 187 -12.83 11.35 11.70
N ASN A 188 -12.19 10.95 12.80
CA ASN A 188 -11.57 11.84 13.77
C ASN A 188 -10.05 11.77 13.62
N TRP A 189 -9.43 12.92 13.41
CA TRP A 189 -8.00 13.09 13.22
C TRP A 189 -7.41 13.79 14.43
N LYS A 190 -6.26 13.30 14.90
CA LYS A 190 -5.56 13.86 16.04
C LYS A 190 -4.05 13.87 15.83
N ILE A 191 -3.40 14.93 16.28
CA ILE A 191 -1.93 15.03 16.39
C ILE A 191 -1.58 15.90 17.60
N GLU A 192 -0.84 15.34 18.58
CA GLU A 192 -0.28 16.10 19.73
C GLU A 192 -1.25 17.11 20.37
N GLY A 193 -2.49 16.68 20.64
CA GLY A 193 -3.55 17.49 21.27
C GLY A 193 -4.36 18.39 20.34
N LEU A 194 -4.01 18.46 19.06
CA LEU A 194 -4.84 19.04 17.99
C LEU A 194 -5.82 17.99 17.48
N GLN A 195 -7.04 18.42 17.14
CA GLN A 195 -8.04 17.53 16.58
C GLN A 195 -8.86 18.18 15.45
N GLY A 196 -9.52 17.34 14.67
CA GLY A 196 -10.62 17.69 13.78
C GLY A 196 -11.36 16.45 13.34
N SER A 197 -12.63 16.60 12.95
CA SER A 197 -13.40 15.50 12.39
C SER A 197 -14.19 15.92 11.16
N PHE A 198 -14.50 14.93 10.34
CA PHE A 198 -15.47 15.06 9.26
C PHE A 198 -16.29 13.79 9.13
N TYR A 199 -17.43 13.92 8.46
CA TYR A 199 -18.31 12.83 8.09
C TYR A 199 -18.25 12.59 6.59
N LEU A 200 -18.26 11.32 6.20
CA LEU A 200 -18.34 10.89 4.82
C LEU A 200 -19.52 9.95 4.64
N THR A 201 -20.39 10.28 3.68
CA THR A 201 -21.52 9.43 3.28
C THR A 201 -21.27 8.85 1.91
N MET A 202 -21.19 7.52 1.84
CA MET A 202 -20.96 6.80 0.60
C MET A 202 -22.27 6.30 -0.01
N LYS A 203 -22.46 6.44 -1.33
CA LYS A 203 -23.71 5.99 -1.98
C LYS A 203 -23.62 4.54 -2.42
N SER A 204 -22.46 4.11 -2.91
CA SER A 204 -22.23 2.73 -3.33
C SER A 204 -20.75 2.33 -3.22
N MET A 205 -20.49 1.07 -2.90
CA MET A 205 -19.12 0.52 -2.90
C MET A 205 -18.45 0.66 -4.27
N LYS A 206 -19.21 0.44 -5.34
CA LYS A 206 -18.70 0.50 -6.72
C LYS A 206 -18.38 1.93 -7.14
N GLY A 207 -19.30 2.87 -6.93
CA GLY A 207 -19.09 4.29 -7.28
C GLY A 207 -17.88 4.86 -6.55
N PHE A 208 -17.67 4.46 -5.30
CA PHE A 208 -16.47 4.83 -4.58
C PHE A 208 -15.20 4.20 -5.13
N ALA A 209 -15.20 2.89 -5.38
CA ALA A 209 -14.03 2.21 -5.94
C ALA A 209 -13.59 2.84 -7.27
N ASP A 210 -14.55 3.16 -8.14
CA ASP A 210 -14.30 3.82 -9.43
C ASP A 210 -13.72 5.24 -9.25
N PHE A 211 -14.17 5.99 -8.24
CA PHE A 211 -13.63 7.31 -7.87
C PHE A 211 -12.22 7.25 -7.30
N ILE A 212 -11.96 6.24 -6.46
CA ILE A 212 -10.73 6.10 -5.69
C ILE A 212 -9.56 5.51 -6.49
N GLN A 213 -9.82 4.52 -7.33
CA GLN A 213 -8.79 3.80 -8.07
C GLN A 213 -7.75 4.71 -8.77
N PRO A 214 -8.12 5.81 -9.46
CA PRO A 214 -7.13 6.70 -10.07
C PRO A 214 -6.29 7.47 -9.04
N ILE A 215 -6.85 7.82 -7.88
CA ILE A 215 -6.12 8.48 -6.78
C ILE A 215 -5.10 7.50 -6.20
N GLN A 216 -5.53 6.26 -5.94
CA GLN A 216 -4.68 5.18 -5.43
C GLN A 216 -3.52 4.85 -6.38
N LYS A 217 -3.76 4.90 -7.70
CA LYS A 217 -2.70 4.69 -8.69
C LYS A 217 -1.62 5.75 -8.58
N LYS A 218 -1.98 7.04 -8.56
CA LYS A 218 -1.01 8.14 -8.45
C LYS A 218 -0.24 8.09 -7.12
N ALA A 219 -0.95 7.76 -6.05
CA ALA A 219 -0.40 7.49 -4.74
C ALA A 219 0.69 6.39 -4.74
N ASN A 220 0.44 5.28 -5.44
CA ASN A 220 1.43 4.22 -5.62
C ASN A 220 2.62 4.65 -6.47
N ASP A 221 2.40 5.49 -7.48
CA ASP A 221 3.47 6.02 -8.32
C ASP A 221 4.47 6.86 -7.49
N PHE A 222 3.99 7.66 -6.53
CA PHE A 222 4.84 8.38 -5.57
C PHE A 222 5.66 7.45 -4.67
N ALA A 223 5.04 6.40 -4.13
CA ALA A 223 5.75 5.43 -3.29
C ALA A 223 6.88 4.74 -4.06
N GLN A 224 6.61 4.34 -5.31
CA GLN A 224 7.64 3.75 -6.16
C GLN A 224 8.76 4.74 -6.50
N GLU A 225 8.46 6.03 -6.64
CA GLU A 225 9.48 7.07 -6.85
C GLU A 225 10.36 7.26 -5.61
N ASP A 226 9.76 7.33 -4.44
CA ASP A 226 10.49 7.45 -3.16
C ASP A 226 11.37 6.22 -2.89
N ASP A 227 10.82 5.01 -3.06
CA ASP A 227 11.57 3.76 -2.97
C ASP A 227 12.75 3.75 -3.94
N ALA A 228 12.55 4.21 -5.17
CA ALA A 228 13.61 4.31 -6.18
C ALA A 228 14.70 5.33 -5.78
N MET A 229 14.31 6.45 -5.17
CA MET A 229 15.25 7.46 -4.66
C MET A 229 16.02 6.96 -3.45
N LYS A 230 15.46 6.07 -2.64
CA LYS A 230 16.14 5.46 -1.48
C LYS A 230 17.02 4.27 -1.88
N ALA A 231 16.61 3.49 -2.87
CA ALA A 231 17.31 2.30 -3.32
C ALA A 231 18.78 2.59 -3.67
N GLU A 232 19.68 1.70 -3.25
CA GLU A 232 21.09 1.74 -3.61
C GLU A 232 21.37 0.69 -4.68
N LEU A 233 22.30 0.99 -5.58
CA LEU A 233 22.71 0.02 -6.59
C LEU A 233 23.48 -1.11 -5.89
N PRO A 234 23.10 -2.39 -6.07
CA PRO A 234 23.79 -3.50 -5.42
C PRO A 234 25.29 -3.53 -5.73
N GLU A 235 26.10 -3.91 -4.73
CA GLU A 235 27.56 -3.89 -4.83
C GLU A 235 28.11 -4.76 -5.97
N GLU A 236 27.36 -5.77 -6.40
CA GLU A 236 27.68 -6.63 -7.54
C GLU A 236 27.91 -5.83 -8.82
N PHE A 237 27.20 -4.70 -8.99
CA PHE A 237 27.39 -3.83 -10.15
C PHE A 237 28.76 -3.15 -10.16
N SER A 238 29.46 -3.05 -9.03
CA SER A 238 30.80 -2.47 -8.95
C SER A 238 31.90 -3.53 -9.14
N ARG A 239 31.54 -4.82 -9.25
CA ARG A 239 32.48 -5.93 -9.43
C ARG A 239 32.82 -6.15 -10.91
N SER A 240 33.94 -6.83 -11.15
CA SER A 240 34.31 -7.28 -12.50
C SER A 240 33.28 -8.28 -13.04
N SER A 241 32.96 -8.16 -14.32
CA SER A 241 32.00 -9.05 -15.00
C SER A 241 32.73 -10.22 -15.66
N TYR A 242 32.19 -11.43 -15.49
CA TYR A 242 32.74 -12.66 -16.06
C TYR A 242 31.97 -13.07 -17.34
N ALA A 243 32.65 -13.75 -18.27
CA ALA A 243 31.97 -14.33 -19.42
C ALA A 243 31.37 -15.70 -19.07
N PHE A 244 30.18 -15.99 -19.59
CA PHE A 244 29.63 -17.35 -19.61
C PHE A 244 30.41 -18.22 -20.59
N ALA A 245 30.60 -19.49 -20.25
CA ALA A 245 31.11 -20.49 -21.19
C ALA A 245 29.99 -21.00 -22.12
N ASP A 246 28.75 -21.08 -21.63
CA ASP A 246 27.57 -21.42 -22.43
C ASP A 246 27.13 -20.21 -23.28
N PRO A 247 27.21 -20.29 -24.63
CA PRO A 247 26.83 -19.19 -25.51
C PRO A 247 25.33 -18.83 -25.45
N GLN A 248 24.49 -19.74 -24.95
CA GLN A 248 23.06 -19.46 -24.75
C GLN A 248 22.83 -18.45 -23.62
N LEU A 249 23.79 -18.29 -22.71
CA LEU A 249 23.79 -17.28 -21.65
C LEU A 249 24.54 -16.00 -22.05
N SER A 250 24.84 -15.79 -23.33
CA SER A 250 25.44 -14.52 -23.78
C SER A 250 24.55 -13.31 -23.44
N LYS A 251 25.17 -12.15 -23.21
CA LYS A 251 24.47 -10.88 -22.93
C LYS A 251 23.34 -10.60 -23.94
N ALA A 252 23.60 -10.81 -25.23
CA ALA A 252 22.61 -10.59 -26.29
C ALA A 252 21.39 -11.52 -26.18
N ASN A 253 21.57 -12.75 -25.69
CA ASN A 253 20.46 -13.67 -25.46
C ASN A 253 19.72 -13.33 -24.17
N ILE A 254 20.43 -12.94 -23.11
CA ILE A 254 19.84 -12.55 -21.83
C ILE A 254 18.92 -11.32 -22.00
N ILE A 255 19.34 -10.33 -22.78
CA ILE A 255 18.56 -9.12 -23.04
C ILE A 255 17.18 -9.42 -23.65
N LYS A 256 17.02 -10.51 -24.40
CA LYS A 256 15.73 -10.90 -25.01
C LYS A 256 14.67 -11.27 -23.97
N TYR A 257 15.09 -11.59 -22.74
CA TYR A 257 14.19 -11.99 -21.66
C TYR A 257 13.84 -10.86 -20.69
N LEU A 258 14.48 -9.71 -20.86
CA LEU A 258 14.11 -8.50 -20.14
C LEU A 258 12.91 -7.81 -20.81
N PRO A 259 12.20 -6.89 -20.13
CA PRO A 259 11.03 -6.21 -20.69
C PRO A 259 11.31 -5.58 -22.06
N ALA A 260 10.31 -5.61 -22.95
CA ALA A 260 10.45 -5.04 -24.28
C ALA A 260 10.63 -3.51 -24.21
N ASN A 261 11.49 -2.96 -25.08
CA ASN A 261 11.81 -1.53 -25.20
C ASN A 261 12.67 -0.95 -24.06
N ILE A 262 13.64 -1.71 -23.57
CA ILE A 262 14.60 -1.22 -22.59
C ILE A 262 15.92 -0.77 -23.23
N GLU A 263 16.65 0.04 -22.49
CA GLU A 263 18.06 0.37 -22.69
C GLU A 263 18.87 -0.24 -21.55
N ILE A 264 19.80 -1.15 -21.86
CA ILE A 264 20.70 -1.70 -20.83
C ILE A 264 21.75 -0.65 -20.48
N LEU A 265 21.79 -0.27 -19.21
CA LEU A 265 22.74 0.69 -18.67
C LEU A 265 23.96 -0.02 -18.09
N LYS A 266 23.75 -1.11 -17.34
CA LYS A 266 24.83 -1.88 -16.71
C LYS A 266 24.52 -3.38 -16.72
N PHE A 267 25.55 -4.20 -16.86
CA PHE A 267 25.39 -5.65 -16.92
C PHE A 267 26.61 -6.34 -16.32
N VAL A 268 26.41 -7.10 -15.25
CA VAL A 268 27.48 -7.80 -14.53
C VAL A 268 27.10 -9.26 -14.31
N VAL A 269 28.03 -10.16 -14.58
CA VAL A 269 27.90 -11.58 -14.31
C VAL A 269 28.92 -11.97 -13.26
N GLY A 270 28.48 -12.71 -12.24
CA GLY A 270 29.33 -13.18 -11.16
C GLY A 270 30.30 -14.30 -11.54
N PRO A 271 31.29 -14.58 -10.69
CA PRO A 271 32.20 -15.72 -10.85
C PRO A 271 31.50 -17.06 -10.54
N GLY A 272 32.07 -18.18 -11.01
CA GLY A 272 31.64 -19.54 -10.64
C GLY A 272 31.36 -20.44 -11.85
N ASP A 273 30.57 -21.49 -11.69
CA ASP A 273 30.10 -22.32 -12.81
C ASP A 273 28.86 -21.71 -13.46
N ASP A 274 28.64 -21.98 -14.75
CA ASP A 274 27.49 -21.41 -15.46
C ASP A 274 26.17 -21.95 -14.91
N TYR A 275 26.12 -23.23 -14.53
CA TYR A 275 24.92 -23.90 -14.03
C TYR A 275 25.20 -24.70 -12.76
N LYS A 276 24.18 -24.78 -11.90
CA LYS A 276 24.09 -25.73 -10.79
C LYS A 276 22.85 -26.61 -10.94
N VAL A 277 22.96 -27.86 -10.53
CA VAL A 277 21.84 -28.82 -10.54
C VAL A 277 21.07 -28.72 -9.23
N MET A 278 19.76 -28.48 -9.33
CA MET A 278 18.87 -28.41 -8.19
C MET A 278 18.14 -29.75 -8.02
N LYS A 279 18.15 -30.24 -6.78
CA LYS A 279 17.49 -31.49 -6.38
C LYS A 279 16.39 -31.18 -5.38
N ASN A 280 15.34 -32.00 -5.34
CA ASN A 280 14.34 -31.96 -4.28
C ASN A 280 14.88 -32.61 -2.99
N GLU A 281 14.07 -32.61 -1.94
CA GLU A 281 14.40 -33.19 -0.63
C GLU A 281 14.75 -34.68 -0.68
N LEU A 282 14.26 -35.39 -1.71
CA LEU A 282 14.53 -36.82 -1.94
C LEU A 282 15.78 -37.05 -2.81
N GLY A 283 16.53 -35.99 -3.15
CA GLY A 283 17.73 -36.07 -3.99
C GLY A 283 17.47 -36.22 -5.49
N VAL A 284 16.20 -36.13 -5.93
CA VAL A 284 15.82 -36.22 -7.35
C VAL A 284 16.10 -34.89 -8.04
N ILE A 285 16.75 -34.94 -9.20
CA ILE A 285 17.03 -33.75 -10.02
C ILE A 285 15.72 -33.16 -10.55
N VAL A 286 15.51 -31.86 -10.34
CA VAL A 286 14.28 -31.16 -10.76
C VAL A 286 14.57 -30.20 -11.91
N TYR A 287 15.64 -29.43 -11.81
CA TYR A 287 16.07 -28.48 -12.84
C TYR A 287 17.56 -28.16 -12.67
N LYS A 288 18.16 -27.54 -13.68
CA LYS A 288 19.43 -26.80 -13.51
C LYS A 288 19.15 -25.31 -13.62
N GLN A 289 19.88 -24.50 -12.87
CA GLN A 289 19.75 -23.05 -12.94
C GLN A 289 21.12 -22.38 -12.99
N THR A 290 21.16 -21.11 -13.41
CA THR A 290 22.40 -20.34 -13.36
C THR A 290 22.96 -20.31 -11.94
N ALA A 291 24.23 -20.68 -11.78
CA ALA A 291 24.88 -20.66 -10.46
C ALA A 291 25.45 -19.28 -10.15
N ARG A 292 25.84 -18.53 -11.19
CA ARG A 292 26.29 -17.14 -11.14
C ARG A 292 25.09 -16.20 -11.03
N TYR A 293 25.28 -15.09 -10.31
CA TYR A 293 24.36 -13.96 -10.40
C TYR A 293 24.49 -13.29 -11.77
N ILE A 294 23.39 -12.75 -12.27
CA ILE A 294 23.33 -11.99 -13.52
C ILE A 294 22.60 -10.70 -13.21
N MET A 295 23.37 -9.65 -12.93
CA MET A 295 22.82 -8.36 -12.60
C MET A 295 22.67 -7.52 -13.85
N ALA A 296 21.46 -7.02 -14.12
CA ALA A 296 21.19 -6.09 -15.21
C ALA A 296 20.52 -4.84 -14.65
N ALA A 297 21.08 -3.67 -14.96
CA ALA A 297 20.45 -2.39 -14.73
C ALA A 297 20.03 -1.80 -16.08
N TYR A 298 18.78 -1.33 -16.17
CA TYR A 298 18.18 -0.91 -17.43
C TYR A 298 17.20 0.24 -17.23
N LYS A 299 17.00 0.99 -18.31
CA LYS A 299 16.00 2.06 -18.41
C LYS A 299 14.87 1.61 -19.34
N ASP A 300 13.63 1.70 -18.87
CA ASP A 300 12.47 1.55 -19.74
C ASP A 300 12.32 2.80 -20.61
N LYS A 301 12.39 2.64 -21.93
CA LYS A 301 12.31 3.78 -22.87
C LYS A 301 10.92 4.40 -22.95
N LYS A 302 9.86 3.70 -22.52
CA LYS A 302 8.49 4.22 -22.54
C LYS A 302 8.22 5.12 -21.34
N THR A 303 8.57 4.64 -20.15
CA THR A 303 8.31 5.36 -18.89
C THR A 303 9.45 6.29 -18.48
N GLY A 304 10.67 6.04 -18.99
CA GLY A 304 11.88 6.74 -18.58
C GLY A 304 12.46 6.24 -17.24
N ASN A 305 11.79 5.31 -16.57
CA ASN A 305 12.19 4.78 -15.28
C ASN A 305 13.35 3.79 -15.39
N CYS A 306 14.17 3.73 -14.34
CA CYS A 306 15.28 2.80 -14.24
C CYS A 306 15.03 1.70 -13.22
N TYR A 307 15.62 0.55 -13.49
CA TYR A 307 15.47 -0.66 -12.71
C TYR A 307 16.80 -1.43 -12.64
N TYR A 308 16.97 -2.25 -11.61
CA TYR A 308 17.96 -3.33 -11.61
C TYR A 308 17.32 -4.67 -11.28
N ASP A 309 17.94 -5.76 -11.70
CA ASP A 309 17.42 -7.11 -11.49
C ASP A 309 18.54 -8.14 -11.40
N ASN A 310 18.27 -9.22 -10.65
CA ASN A 310 19.07 -10.45 -10.65
C ASN A 310 18.35 -11.51 -11.48
N ILE A 311 18.85 -11.74 -12.68
CA ILE A 311 18.24 -12.64 -13.66
C ILE A 311 18.67 -14.07 -13.37
N ILE A 312 17.70 -14.96 -13.14
CA ILE A 312 17.96 -16.38 -12.92
C ILE A 312 17.38 -17.17 -14.09
N PHE A 313 18.22 -17.96 -14.73
CA PHE A 313 17.82 -18.86 -15.81
C PHE A 313 17.70 -20.28 -15.31
N GLU A 314 16.58 -20.93 -15.60
CA GLU A 314 16.28 -22.28 -15.16
C GLU A 314 15.96 -23.17 -16.37
N ARG A 315 16.31 -24.46 -16.30
CA ARG A 315 15.87 -25.47 -17.27
C ARG A 315 15.34 -26.68 -16.54
N PRO A 316 14.06 -27.05 -16.76
CA PRO A 316 13.49 -28.23 -16.14
C PRO A 316 14.23 -29.49 -16.60
N TYR A 317 14.41 -30.45 -15.69
CA TYR A 317 15.01 -31.73 -16.02
C TYR A 317 13.97 -32.65 -16.66
N GLU A 318 14.30 -33.22 -17.81
CA GLU A 318 13.40 -34.07 -18.60
C GLU A 318 13.74 -35.57 -18.48
N GLY A 319 14.76 -35.91 -17.69
CA GLY A 319 15.27 -37.28 -17.56
C GLY A 319 16.46 -37.59 -18.48
N ASN A 320 17.19 -38.67 -18.18
CA ASN A 320 18.31 -39.17 -18.99
C ASN A 320 19.39 -38.11 -19.34
N GLY A 321 19.68 -37.19 -18.42
CA GLY A 321 20.65 -36.12 -18.64
C GLY A 321 20.16 -34.97 -19.54
N LYS A 322 18.88 -34.97 -19.95
CA LYS A 322 18.28 -33.94 -20.81
C LYS A 322 17.59 -32.85 -19.99
N TYR A 323 17.63 -31.64 -20.52
CA TYR A 323 17.01 -30.45 -19.93
C TYR A 323 16.18 -29.72 -20.98
N GLY A 324 15.01 -29.27 -20.55
CA GLY A 324 14.05 -28.57 -21.40
C GLY A 324 14.39 -27.12 -21.69
N SER A 325 13.38 -26.39 -22.15
CA SER A 325 13.52 -24.98 -22.54
C SER A 325 13.92 -24.08 -21.38
N LEU A 326 14.62 -23.00 -21.74
CA LEU A 326 15.08 -21.98 -20.82
C LEU A 326 13.89 -21.17 -20.28
N LYS A 327 13.75 -21.15 -18.96
CA LYS A 327 12.81 -20.29 -18.21
C LYS A 327 13.61 -19.21 -17.51
N VAL A 328 12.98 -18.04 -17.30
CA VAL A 328 13.63 -16.88 -16.70
C VAL A 328 12.80 -16.40 -15.52
N ARG A 329 13.48 -16.07 -14.43
CA ARG A 329 12.91 -15.37 -13.29
C ARG A 329 13.62 -14.02 -13.15
N THR A 330 12.81 -12.97 -13.11
CA THR A 330 13.18 -11.55 -13.06
C THR A 330 12.29 -10.88 -12.03
N ASN A 331 12.85 -10.15 -11.08
CA ASN A 331 12.13 -9.34 -10.10
C ASN A 331 12.76 -7.93 -10.09
N GLY A 332 12.59 -7.20 -11.19
CA GLY A 332 13.17 -5.87 -11.33
C GLY A 332 12.72 -4.90 -10.24
N GLU A 333 13.69 -4.30 -9.54
CA GLU A 333 13.49 -3.29 -8.51
C GLU A 333 13.75 -1.90 -9.10
N ARG A 334 12.91 -0.91 -8.77
CA ARG A 334 13.04 0.46 -9.31
C ARG A 334 14.18 1.19 -8.59
N ILE A 335 14.93 2.01 -9.32
CA ILE A 335 16.02 2.83 -8.77
C ILE A 335 16.09 4.16 -9.50
N ASP A 336 16.56 5.21 -8.83
CA ASP A 336 16.92 6.46 -9.48
C ASP A 336 18.00 6.21 -10.55
N CYS A 337 17.72 6.62 -11.79
CA CYS A 337 18.64 6.53 -12.91
C CYS A 337 19.99 7.18 -12.64
N ALA A 338 20.06 8.21 -11.78
CA ALA A 338 21.31 8.86 -11.40
C ALA A 338 22.25 7.93 -10.63
N LYS A 339 21.72 6.95 -9.90
CA LYS A 339 22.49 6.00 -9.08
C LYS A 339 23.07 4.82 -9.85
N ILE A 340 22.68 4.64 -11.13
CA ILE A 340 23.20 3.56 -11.98
C ILE A 340 24.54 3.95 -12.65
N LYS A 341 24.78 5.26 -12.82
CA LYS A 341 25.88 5.81 -13.62
C LYS A 341 27.26 5.50 -13.06
#